data_AF-A0A289GBM1-F1
#
_entry.id   AF-A0A289GBM1-F1
#
_cell.length_a   1.000
_cell.length_b   1.000
_cell.length_c   1.000
_cell.angle_alpha   90.00
_cell.angle_beta   90.00
_cell.angle_gamma   90.00
#
_symmetry.space_group_name_H-M   'P 1'
#
loop_
_entity.id
_entity.type
_entity.pdbx_description
1 polymer ?
#
loop_
_entity_poly.entity_id
_entity_poly.type
_entity_poly.pdbx_seq_one_letter_code
_entity_poly.pdbx_strand_id
1 'polypeptide(L)'
;MGRIQCKQVIQCLKNVSNNQMRKSVRNEHETTCYFTQGSRHCDRKVYLKYPEFNSQLSNLRASQARGTTQYDRVIDVMSDPRLINFARNLARFEAGAHRRYLDAMGIPKNLYQAIKYQHDYEKDGKSLIKDIWLKAFSPLLHALEGQRMNIFNDDEVHNKLKQIYFTTTPKGNITYSRADRVFRFYRSLISDGYESVKQSYSATRSFYNHLNELLAAGFSKTQIQNLQGQGKDNVIPLLQVINVDFDNQRPDWYVEPQVGELSRKYGFDTANVIRLIA
;
A
#
# COMPACT_ATOMS: atom_id res chain seq x y z
N MET A 1 11.78 1.46 14.64
CA MET A 1 10.76 0.44 14.31
C MET A 1 11.49 -0.89 14.14
N GLY A 2 11.02 -1.97 14.74
CA GLY A 2 11.73 -3.27 14.69
C GLY A 2 11.48 -3.98 13.36
N ARG A 3 12.43 -4.81 12.88
CA ARG A 3 12.29 -5.67 11.67
C ARG A 3 10.99 -6.51 11.69
N ILE A 4 10.47 -6.81 12.88
CA ILE A 4 9.23 -7.53 13.15
C ILE A 4 8.00 -6.74 12.66
N GLN A 5 7.95 -5.43 12.91
CA GLN A 5 6.81 -4.57 12.55
C GLN A 5 6.67 -4.42 11.03
N CYS A 6 7.78 -4.30 10.30
CA CYS A 6 7.77 -4.19 8.84
C CYS A 6 7.26 -5.47 8.16
N LYS A 7 7.61 -6.66 8.68
CA LYS A 7 7.10 -7.93 8.15
C LYS A 7 5.60 -8.09 8.38
N GLN A 8 5.11 -7.64 9.54
CA GLN A 8 3.67 -7.61 9.84
C GLN A 8 2.90 -6.73 8.85
N VAL A 9 3.48 -5.59 8.42
CA VAL A 9 2.88 -4.75 7.37
C VAL A 9 2.68 -5.53 6.07
N ILE A 10 3.73 -6.23 5.60
CA ILE A 10 3.63 -7.03 4.37
C ILE A 10 2.58 -8.13 4.53
N GLN A 11 2.56 -8.84 5.65
CA GLN A 11 1.59 -9.89 5.91
C GLN A 11 0.14 -9.37 5.91
N CYS A 12 -0.08 -8.20 6.51
CA CYS A 12 -1.39 -7.56 6.52
C CYS A 12 -1.83 -7.16 5.11
N LEU A 13 -0.93 -6.55 4.33
CA LEU A 13 -1.19 -6.15 2.94
C LEU A 13 -1.54 -7.33 2.03
N LYS A 14 -0.98 -8.52 2.26
CA LYS A 14 -1.27 -9.74 1.48
C LYS A 14 -2.73 -10.19 1.59
N ASN A 15 -3.42 -9.84 2.67
CA ASN A 15 -4.83 -10.18 2.87
C ASN A 15 -5.78 -9.15 2.28
N VAL A 16 -5.27 -7.98 1.86
CA VAL A 16 -6.10 -6.88 1.36
C VAL A 16 -6.52 -7.09 -0.08
N SER A 17 -7.81 -6.88 -0.35
CA SER A 17 -8.34 -6.80 -1.71
C SER A 17 -9.49 -5.80 -1.79
N ASN A 18 -9.46 -4.94 -2.81
CA ASN A 18 -10.49 -3.93 -3.00
C ASN A 18 -10.69 -3.56 -4.47
N ASN A 19 -11.96 -3.43 -4.90
CA ASN A 19 -12.34 -3.10 -6.28
C ASN A 19 -11.63 -3.96 -7.33
N GLN A 20 -10.78 -3.40 -8.19
CA GLN A 20 -10.02 -4.15 -9.20
C GLN A 20 -8.65 -4.63 -8.66
N MET A 21 -8.25 -4.17 -7.48
CA MET A 21 -7.01 -4.57 -6.84
C MET A 21 -7.23 -5.89 -6.08
N ARG A 22 -6.60 -6.94 -6.58
CA ARG A 22 -6.65 -8.30 -6.03
C ARG A 22 -5.25 -8.70 -5.58
N LYS A 23 -5.17 -9.46 -4.48
CA LYS A 23 -3.95 -10.16 -4.07
C LYS A 23 -3.50 -11.10 -5.19
N SER A 24 -2.20 -11.12 -5.48
CA SER A 24 -1.66 -12.06 -6.46
C SER A 24 -1.77 -13.50 -5.95
N VAL A 25 -1.94 -14.46 -6.87
CA VAL A 25 -2.07 -15.89 -6.54
C VAL A 25 -0.80 -16.43 -5.88
N ARG A 26 0.36 -16.05 -6.40
CA ARG A 26 1.67 -16.38 -5.82
C ARG A 26 2.20 -15.17 -5.06
N ASN A 27 2.05 -15.19 -3.75
CA ASN A 27 2.49 -14.10 -2.86
C ASN A 27 3.36 -14.64 -1.71
N GLU A 28 4.32 -15.51 -2.07
CA GLU A 28 5.09 -16.35 -1.15
C GLU A 28 6.23 -15.59 -0.45
N HIS A 29 6.69 -14.48 -1.05
CA HIS A 29 7.83 -13.73 -0.53
C HIS A 29 7.53 -13.07 0.82
N GLU A 30 8.34 -13.33 1.84
CA GLU A 30 8.15 -12.76 3.18
C GLU A 30 8.23 -11.22 3.20
N THR A 31 9.04 -10.64 2.31
CA THR A 31 9.37 -9.20 2.32
C THR A 31 8.64 -8.40 1.24
N THR A 32 7.79 -9.04 0.44
CA THR A 32 7.14 -8.42 -0.72
C THR A 32 5.70 -8.90 -0.85
N CYS A 33 4.80 -7.98 -1.13
CA CYS A 33 3.41 -8.24 -1.48
C CYS A 33 3.14 -7.75 -2.90
N TYR A 34 2.54 -8.60 -3.74
CA TYR A 34 2.09 -8.21 -5.07
C TYR A 34 0.57 -8.06 -5.15
N PHE A 35 0.13 -7.06 -5.92
CA PHE A 35 -1.28 -6.88 -6.31
C PHE A 35 -1.39 -6.86 -7.83
N THR A 36 -2.36 -7.62 -8.35
CA THR A 36 -2.66 -7.70 -9.79
C THR A 36 -1.41 -7.90 -10.67
N GLN A 37 -0.48 -8.75 -10.23
CA GLN A 37 0.80 -8.96 -10.91
C GLN A 37 0.61 -9.42 -12.35
N GLY A 38 1.36 -8.83 -13.29
CA GLY A 38 1.27 -9.15 -14.72
C GLY A 38 0.06 -8.53 -15.42
N SER A 39 -0.70 -7.66 -14.76
CA SER A 39 -1.79 -6.92 -15.38
C SER A 39 -1.29 -6.02 -16.51
N ARG A 40 -1.93 -6.10 -17.68
CA ARG A 40 -1.68 -5.19 -18.83
C ARG A 40 -2.19 -3.75 -18.60
N HIS A 41 -2.94 -3.54 -17.53
CA HIS A 41 -3.43 -2.22 -17.14
C HIS A 41 -2.53 -1.64 -16.05
N CYS A 42 -2.52 -2.25 -14.87
CA CYS A 42 -1.69 -1.77 -13.76
C CYS A 42 -1.36 -2.89 -12.80
N ASP A 43 -0.07 -3.09 -12.53
CA ASP A 43 0.42 -3.97 -11.47
C ASP A 43 1.02 -3.12 -10.34
N ARG A 44 1.04 -3.70 -9.13
CA ARG A 44 1.59 -3.03 -7.95
C ARG A 44 2.37 -4.03 -7.12
N LYS A 45 3.38 -3.52 -6.43
CA LYS A 45 4.09 -4.27 -5.40
C LYS A 45 4.45 -3.37 -4.24
N VAL A 46 4.44 -3.95 -3.05
CA VAL A 46 4.93 -3.33 -1.84
C VAL A 46 6.02 -4.20 -1.27
N TYR A 47 7.21 -3.65 -1.02
CA TYR A 47 8.34 -4.43 -0.50
C TYR A 47 9.13 -3.68 0.54
N LEU A 48 9.73 -4.42 1.47
CA LEU A 48 10.62 -3.86 2.47
C LEU A 48 11.91 -3.38 1.79
N LYS A 49 12.29 -2.14 2.05
CA LYS A 49 13.45 -1.53 1.38
C LYS A 49 14.76 -2.11 1.88
N TYR A 50 14.89 -2.41 3.18
CA TYR A 50 16.15 -2.95 3.73
C TYR A 50 16.61 -4.28 3.13
N PRO A 51 15.76 -5.32 3.01
CA PRO A 51 16.16 -6.57 2.33
C PRO A 51 16.59 -6.34 0.88
N GLU A 52 15.87 -5.51 0.14
CA GLU A 52 16.21 -5.18 -1.25
C GLU A 52 17.53 -4.40 -1.33
N PHE A 53 17.73 -3.42 -0.45
CA PHE A 53 18.92 -2.58 -0.41
C PHE A 53 20.18 -3.42 -0.11
N ASN A 54 20.10 -4.32 0.86
CA ASN A 54 21.22 -5.21 1.20
C ASN A 54 21.49 -6.24 0.09
N SER A 55 20.46 -6.74 -0.57
CA SER A 55 20.64 -7.64 -1.72
C SER A 55 21.35 -6.92 -2.87
N GLN A 56 20.94 -5.68 -3.17
CA GLN A 56 21.60 -4.85 -4.17
C GLN A 56 23.07 -4.56 -3.80
N LEU A 57 23.35 -4.14 -2.56
CA LEU A 57 24.72 -3.92 -2.10
C LEU A 57 25.58 -5.18 -2.19
N SER A 58 25.03 -6.34 -1.82
CA SER A 58 25.72 -7.62 -1.90
C SER A 58 26.05 -8.01 -3.34
N ASN A 59 25.12 -7.81 -4.27
CA ASN A 59 25.32 -8.07 -5.70
C ASN A 59 26.38 -7.15 -6.31
N LEU A 60 26.40 -5.87 -5.91
CA LEU A 60 27.42 -4.91 -6.35
C LEU A 60 28.80 -5.29 -5.81
N ARG A 61 28.91 -5.64 -4.52
CA ARG A 61 30.17 -6.13 -3.93
C ARG A 61 30.66 -7.42 -4.57
N ALA A 62 29.77 -8.35 -4.88
CA ALA A 62 30.13 -9.56 -5.62
C ALA A 62 30.65 -9.24 -7.03
N SER A 63 30.11 -8.20 -7.69
CA SER A 63 30.59 -7.74 -9.00
C SER A 63 31.96 -7.06 -8.89
N GLN A 64 32.16 -6.26 -7.83
CA GLN A 64 33.44 -5.62 -7.51
C GLN A 64 34.53 -6.66 -7.24
N ALA A 65 34.22 -7.72 -6.48
CA ALA A 65 35.15 -8.83 -6.22
C ALA A 65 35.58 -9.58 -7.50
N ARG A 66 34.79 -9.49 -8.58
CA ARG A 66 35.15 -10.01 -9.92
C ARG A 66 35.92 -9.00 -10.79
N GLY A 67 36.29 -7.84 -10.24
CA GLY A 67 37.06 -6.80 -10.93
C GLY A 67 36.22 -5.66 -11.53
N THR A 68 34.90 -5.61 -11.33
CA THR A 68 34.06 -4.52 -11.84
C THR A 68 34.16 -3.27 -10.94
N THR A 69 34.85 -2.22 -11.40
CA THR A 69 35.05 -0.97 -10.62
C THR A 69 34.04 0.14 -10.92
N GLN A 70 33.24 -0.01 -11.99
CA GLN A 70 32.29 1.03 -12.44
C GLN A 70 31.22 1.41 -11.40
N TYR A 71 31.04 0.58 -10.36
CA TYR A 71 30.06 0.77 -9.30
C TYR A 71 30.67 1.13 -7.94
N ASP A 72 31.99 1.35 -7.85
CA ASP A 72 32.68 1.57 -6.57
C ASP A 72 32.07 2.75 -5.80
N ARG A 73 31.84 3.87 -6.48
CA ARG A 73 31.17 5.04 -5.89
C ARG A 73 29.76 4.74 -5.37
N VAL A 74 29.02 3.84 -6.03
CA VAL A 74 27.68 3.41 -5.59
C VAL A 74 27.81 2.53 -4.35
N ILE A 75 28.78 1.61 -4.33
CA ILE A 75 29.07 0.75 -3.19
C ILE A 75 29.46 1.59 -1.97
N ASP A 76 30.27 2.62 -2.13
CA ASP A 76 30.67 3.52 -1.04
C ASP A 76 29.47 4.22 -0.43
N VAL A 77 28.61 4.84 -1.26
CA VAL A 77 27.39 5.51 -0.81
C VAL A 77 26.44 4.52 -0.14
N MET A 78 26.24 3.34 -0.73
CA MET A 78 25.35 2.33 -0.18
C MET A 78 25.89 1.67 1.10
N SER A 79 27.21 1.73 1.32
CA SER A 79 27.84 1.19 2.52
C SER A 79 27.70 2.09 3.75
N ASP A 80 27.16 3.31 3.61
CA ASP A 80 26.89 4.21 4.74
C ASP A 80 25.93 3.53 5.75
N PRO A 81 26.38 3.27 7.00
CA PRO A 81 25.54 2.64 8.02
C PRO A 81 24.26 3.43 8.33
N ARG A 82 24.28 4.76 8.19
CA ARG A 82 23.12 5.62 8.39
C ARG A 82 22.05 5.36 7.33
N LEU A 83 22.46 5.16 6.08
CA LEU A 83 21.56 4.85 4.96
C LEU A 83 20.98 3.44 5.09
N ILE A 84 21.81 2.47 5.48
CA ILE A 84 21.39 1.09 5.77
C ILE A 84 20.34 1.07 6.90
N ASN A 85 20.59 1.83 7.98
CA ASN A 85 19.65 1.93 9.09
C ASN A 85 18.35 2.64 8.71
N PHE A 86 18.42 3.69 7.88
CA PHE A 86 17.23 4.37 7.35
C PHE A 86 16.34 3.39 6.58
N ALA A 87 16.91 2.56 5.71
CA ALA A 87 16.16 1.58 4.93
C ALA A 87 15.40 0.52 5.77
N ARG A 88 15.79 0.28 7.04
CA ARG A 88 15.16 -0.74 7.92
C ARG A 88 13.68 -0.48 8.20
N ASN A 89 13.28 0.80 8.22
CA ASN A 89 11.94 1.21 8.58
C ASN A 89 11.07 1.57 7.36
N LEU A 90 11.54 1.28 6.14
CA LEU A 90 10.85 1.68 4.92
C LEU A 90 10.19 0.50 4.20
N ALA A 91 8.98 0.74 3.75
CA ALA A 91 8.30 -0.06 2.74
C ALA A 91 8.15 0.81 1.48
N ARG A 92 8.54 0.27 0.33
CA ARG A 92 8.35 0.93 -0.96
C ARG A 92 7.09 0.43 -1.62
N PHE A 93 6.28 1.37 -2.08
CA PHE A 93 5.06 1.14 -2.84
C PHE A 93 5.32 1.50 -4.30
N GLU A 94 5.28 0.51 -5.18
CA GLU A 94 5.60 0.67 -6.60
C GLU A 94 4.40 0.25 -7.43
N ALA A 95 4.04 1.09 -8.41
CA ALA A 95 3.00 0.80 -9.39
C ALA A 95 3.60 0.81 -10.80
N GLY A 96 3.33 -0.23 -11.58
CA GLY A 96 3.52 -0.21 -13.03
C GLY A 96 2.24 0.28 -13.70
N ALA A 97 2.26 1.52 -14.18
CA ALA A 97 1.18 2.08 -14.99
C ALA A 97 1.42 1.75 -16.47
N HIS A 98 0.74 0.72 -16.97
CA HIS A 98 0.95 0.23 -18.33
C HIS A 98 0.12 1.03 -19.36
N ARG A 99 0.41 0.83 -20.63
CA ARG A 99 -0.19 1.57 -21.76
C ARG A 99 -1.69 1.82 -21.63
N ARG A 100 -2.49 0.78 -21.38
CA ARG A 100 -3.96 0.93 -21.29
C ARG A 100 -4.42 1.78 -20.10
N TYR A 101 -3.63 1.83 -19.04
CA TYR A 101 -3.92 2.64 -17.86
C TYR A 101 -3.59 4.11 -18.10
N LEU A 102 -2.48 4.38 -18.79
CA LEU A 102 -2.12 5.72 -19.26
C LEU A 102 -3.14 6.25 -20.30
N ASP A 103 -3.63 5.39 -21.20
CA ASP A 103 -4.70 5.73 -22.16
C ASP A 103 -5.97 6.20 -21.43
N ALA A 104 -6.35 5.53 -20.35
CA ALA A 104 -7.49 5.92 -19.51
C ALA A 104 -7.25 7.21 -18.69
N MET A 105 -6.04 7.77 -18.73
CA MET A 105 -5.68 9.07 -18.17
C MET A 105 -5.50 10.13 -19.26
N GLY A 106 -5.66 9.78 -20.54
CA GLY A 106 -5.43 10.69 -21.65
C GLY A 106 -3.95 11.05 -21.86
N ILE A 107 -3.02 10.27 -21.30
CA ILE A 107 -1.58 10.55 -21.42
C ILE A 107 -1.11 10.17 -22.84
N PRO A 108 -0.44 11.08 -23.56
CA PRO A 108 0.04 10.80 -24.91
C PRO A 108 1.05 9.65 -24.97
N LYS A 109 1.03 8.92 -26.09
CA LYS A 109 1.91 7.77 -26.34
C LYS A 109 3.24 8.16 -26.97
N ASN A 110 3.25 9.28 -27.68
CA ASN A 110 4.46 9.82 -28.28
C ASN A 110 5.28 10.52 -27.19
N LEU A 111 6.57 10.22 -27.10
CA LEU A 111 7.45 10.73 -26.06
C LEU A 111 7.44 12.27 -25.99
N TYR A 112 7.57 12.96 -27.12
CA TYR A 112 7.57 14.43 -27.16
C TYR A 112 6.23 15.02 -26.70
N GLN A 113 5.13 14.41 -27.12
CA GLN A 113 3.80 14.82 -26.66
C GLN A 113 3.60 14.54 -25.17
N ALA A 114 4.13 13.43 -24.66
CA ALA A 114 4.05 13.08 -23.23
C ALA A 114 4.88 14.05 -22.38
N ILE A 115 6.07 14.43 -22.84
CA ILE A 115 6.91 15.46 -22.19
C ILE A 115 6.18 16.80 -22.17
N LYS A 116 5.60 17.23 -23.29
CA LYS A 116 4.82 18.47 -23.36
C LYS A 116 3.60 18.41 -22.44
N TYR A 117 2.87 17.29 -22.47
CA TYR A 117 1.72 17.06 -21.61
C TYR A 117 2.10 17.14 -20.13
N GLN A 118 3.20 16.50 -19.73
CA GLN A 118 3.69 16.58 -18.35
C GLN A 118 4.00 18.03 -17.98
N HIS A 119 4.76 18.74 -18.83
CA HIS A 119 5.10 20.13 -18.56
C HIS A 119 3.85 21.01 -18.40
N ASP A 120 2.86 20.84 -19.28
CA ASP A 120 1.58 21.57 -19.20
C ASP A 120 0.77 21.17 -17.96
N TYR A 121 0.77 19.89 -17.57
CA TYR A 121 0.08 19.37 -16.40
C TYR A 121 0.64 19.90 -15.08
N GLU A 122 1.97 20.04 -15.01
CA GLU A 122 2.71 20.39 -13.78
C GLU A 122 2.84 21.91 -13.57
N LYS A 123 2.34 22.74 -14.50
CA LYS A 123 2.39 24.23 -14.41
C LYS A 123 1.82 24.80 -13.13
N ASP A 124 0.76 24.20 -12.60
CA ASP A 124 0.06 24.67 -11.40
C ASP A 124 0.55 23.98 -10.11
N GLY A 125 1.76 23.40 -10.12
CA GLY A 125 2.34 22.70 -8.97
C GLY A 125 1.79 21.28 -8.74
N LYS A 126 1.10 20.71 -9.74
CA LYS A 126 0.74 19.29 -9.74
C LYS A 126 1.95 18.42 -10.10
N SER A 127 1.88 17.13 -9.79
CA SER A 127 2.90 16.14 -10.15
C SER A 127 2.21 14.99 -10.88
N LEU A 128 2.47 14.85 -12.19
CA LEU A 128 1.80 13.85 -13.01
C LEU A 128 2.09 12.43 -12.49
N ILE A 129 3.34 12.18 -12.08
CA ILE A 129 3.77 10.89 -11.54
C ILE A 129 3.10 10.59 -10.21
N LYS A 130 2.98 11.59 -9.32
CA LYS A 130 2.26 11.46 -8.04
C LYS A 130 0.79 11.12 -8.27
N ASP A 131 0.14 11.79 -9.22
CA ASP A 131 -1.28 11.55 -9.53
C ASP A 131 -1.52 10.18 -10.19
N ILE A 132 -0.62 9.72 -11.05
CA ILE A 132 -0.64 8.33 -11.57
C ILE A 132 -0.51 7.34 -10.41
N TRP A 133 0.43 7.57 -9.50
CA TRP A 133 0.65 6.69 -8.35
C TRP A 133 -0.56 6.69 -7.41
N LEU A 134 -1.13 7.85 -7.10
CA LEU A 134 -2.31 7.99 -6.24
C LEU A 134 -3.51 7.27 -6.85
N LYS A 135 -3.75 7.45 -8.15
CA LYS A 135 -4.80 6.72 -8.86
C LYS A 135 -4.54 5.21 -8.85
N ALA A 136 -3.27 4.79 -8.94
CA ALA A 136 -2.92 3.39 -8.90
C ALA A 136 -3.24 2.81 -7.52
N PHE A 137 -2.80 3.45 -6.44
CA PHE A 137 -2.98 2.94 -5.07
C PHE A 137 -4.30 3.33 -4.41
N SER A 138 -5.16 4.15 -5.01
CA SER A 138 -6.45 4.54 -4.42
C SER A 138 -7.32 3.36 -3.95
N PRO A 139 -7.38 2.20 -4.64
CA PRO A 139 -8.14 1.05 -4.12
C PRO A 139 -7.57 0.53 -2.80
N LEU A 140 -6.24 0.57 -2.63
CA LEU A 140 -5.58 0.20 -1.37
C LEU A 140 -5.84 1.27 -0.31
N LEU A 141 -5.58 2.54 -0.63
CA LEU A 141 -5.74 3.66 0.31
C LEU A 141 -7.19 3.74 0.83
N HIS A 142 -8.19 3.62 -0.04
CA HIS A 142 -9.60 3.55 0.37
C HIS A 142 -9.93 2.30 1.22
N ALA A 143 -9.21 1.18 1.05
CA ALA A 143 -9.42 0.00 1.89
C ALA A 143 -8.83 0.18 3.29
N LEU A 144 -7.82 1.06 3.40
CA LEU A 144 -7.18 1.45 4.64
C LEU A 144 -7.97 2.56 5.33
N GLU A 145 -8.49 3.55 4.60
CA GLU A 145 -9.34 4.62 5.14
C GLU A 145 -10.38 4.09 6.14
N GLY A 146 -10.43 4.70 7.32
CA GLY A 146 -11.23 4.22 8.46
C GLY A 146 -10.45 3.44 9.54
N GLN A 147 -9.15 3.14 9.36
CA GLN A 147 -8.33 2.49 10.40
C GLN A 147 -7.91 3.40 11.59
N ARG A 148 -8.69 4.43 11.92
CA ARG A 148 -8.62 5.01 13.28
C ARG A 148 -9.63 4.27 14.15
N MET A 149 -9.35 3.02 14.48
CA MET A 149 -10.23 2.26 15.37
C MET A 149 -9.37 1.61 16.44
N ASN A 150 -9.57 2.12 17.65
CA ASN A 150 -9.15 1.50 18.91
C ASN A 150 -9.57 0.03 18.92
N ILE A 151 -8.88 -0.78 19.71
CA ILE A 151 -9.31 -2.14 20.02
C ILE A 151 -10.67 -2.01 20.71
N PHE A 152 -11.77 -2.20 19.99
CA PHE A 152 -13.11 -2.11 20.58
C PHE A 152 -13.38 -3.39 21.37
N ASN A 153 -13.90 -3.21 22.56
CA ASN A 153 -14.55 -4.28 23.29
C ASN A 153 -15.82 -4.72 22.51
N ASP A 154 -16.15 -6.01 22.52
CA ASP A 154 -17.35 -6.58 21.88
C ASP A 154 -18.63 -5.77 22.22
N ASP A 155 -18.75 -5.31 23.46
CA ASP A 155 -19.87 -4.49 23.94
C ASP A 155 -19.92 -3.12 23.26
N GLU A 156 -18.77 -2.49 23.03
CA GLU A 156 -18.69 -1.20 22.34
C GLU A 156 -19.09 -1.35 20.87
N VAL A 157 -18.63 -2.43 20.21
CA VAL A 157 -19.04 -2.75 18.83
C VAL A 157 -20.55 -2.95 18.77
N HIS A 158 -21.11 -3.75 19.68
CA HIS A 158 -22.55 -4.02 19.69
C HIS A 158 -23.37 -2.75 19.92
N ASN A 159 -22.97 -1.93 20.89
CA ASN A 159 -23.64 -0.67 21.19
C ASN A 159 -23.57 0.31 20.01
N LYS A 160 -22.41 0.41 19.34
CA LYS A 160 -22.25 1.22 18.13
C LYS A 160 -23.19 0.74 17.01
N LEU A 161 -23.28 -0.57 16.80
CA LEU A 161 -24.19 -1.13 15.79
C LEU A 161 -25.66 -0.88 16.15
N LYS A 162 -26.04 -0.95 17.43
CA LYS A 162 -27.39 -0.61 17.89
C LYS A 162 -27.74 0.85 17.62
N GLN A 163 -26.81 1.77 17.86
CA GLN A 163 -27.01 3.20 17.59
C GLN A 163 -27.23 3.48 16.08
N ILE A 164 -26.56 2.73 15.20
CA ILE A 164 -26.62 2.95 13.75
C ILE A 164 -27.81 2.23 13.10
N TYR A 165 -28.13 1.02 13.58
CA TYR A 165 -29.08 0.11 12.91
C TYR A 165 -30.33 -0.20 13.72
N PHE A 166 -30.72 0.64 14.68
CA PHE A 166 -32.03 0.51 15.32
C PHE A 166 -33.14 0.84 14.32
N THR A 167 -34.29 0.20 14.50
CA THR A 167 -35.48 0.45 13.69
C THR A 167 -36.71 0.54 14.56
N THR A 168 -37.61 1.46 14.24
CA THR A 168 -38.89 1.60 14.94
C THR A 168 -39.97 0.82 14.19
N THR A 169 -40.66 -0.06 14.91
CA THR A 169 -41.79 -0.82 14.37
C THR A 169 -42.98 0.10 14.11
N PRO A 170 -43.96 -0.32 13.27
CA PRO A 170 -45.20 0.44 13.09
C PRO A 170 -45.97 0.74 14.39
N LYS A 171 -45.71 -0.04 15.46
CA LYS A 171 -46.30 0.13 16.80
C LYS A 171 -45.49 1.07 17.72
N GLY A 172 -44.42 1.71 17.21
CA GLY A 172 -43.57 2.61 17.98
C GLY A 172 -42.45 1.95 18.79
N ASN A 173 -42.38 0.61 18.84
CA ASN A 173 -41.33 -0.09 19.58
C ASN A 173 -39.99 -0.07 18.83
N ILE A 174 -38.90 0.19 19.53
CA ILE A 174 -37.53 0.12 19.00
C ILE A 174 -37.09 -1.35 18.92
N THR A 175 -36.42 -1.69 17.82
CA THR A 175 -35.88 -3.03 17.55
C THR A 175 -34.42 -2.93 17.13
N TYR A 176 -33.62 -3.90 17.58
CA TYR A 176 -32.19 -3.99 17.27
C TYR A 176 -31.84 -5.20 16.41
N SER A 177 -32.83 -5.88 15.83
CA SER A 177 -32.65 -7.14 15.10
C SER A 177 -31.66 -7.02 13.94
N ARG A 178 -31.59 -5.85 13.29
CA ARG A 178 -30.59 -5.57 12.24
C ARG A 178 -29.19 -5.44 12.85
N ALA A 179 -29.04 -4.65 13.92
CA ALA A 179 -27.78 -4.53 14.64
C ALA A 179 -27.26 -5.88 15.16
N ASP A 180 -28.14 -6.70 15.74
CA ASP A 180 -27.78 -8.02 16.27
C ASP A 180 -27.32 -8.98 15.16
N ARG A 181 -27.94 -8.90 13.98
CA ARG A 181 -27.52 -9.69 12.81
C ARG A 181 -26.12 -9.29 12.34
N VAL A 182 -25.86 -7.99 12.24
CA VAL A 182 -24.54 -7.46 11.85
C VAL A 182 -23.49 -7.82 12.90
N PHE A 183 -23.85 -7.77 14.20
CA PHE A 183 -22.96 -8.14 15.28
C PHE A 183 -22.61 -9.65 15.29
N ARG A 184 -23.59 -10.54 15.01
CA ARG A 184 -23.31 -11.97 14.84
C ARG A 184 -22.34 -12.22 13.69
N PHE A 185 -22.53 -11.53 12.56
CA PHE A 185 -21.59 -11.61 11.44
C PHE A 185 -20.18 -11.16 11.83
N TYR A 186 -20.06 -10.05 12.58
CA TYR A 186 -18.78 -9.61 13.14
C TYR A 186 -18.12 -10.65 14.05
N ARG A 187 -18.87 -11.27 14.97
CA ARG A 187 -18.35 -12.33 15.84
C ARG A 187 -17.87 -13.55 15.06
N SER A 188 -18.61 -13.96 14.01
CA SER A 188 -18.16 -15.05 13.12
C SER A 188 -16.85 -14.71 12.43
N LEU A 189 -16.65 -13.45 12.02
CA LEU A 189 -15.37 -13.02 11.43
C LEU A 189 -14.21 -13.12 12.44
N ILE A 190 -14.45 -12.78 13.72
CA ILE A 190 -13.45 -12.92 14.79
C ILE A 190 -13.16 -14.40 15.12
N SER A 191 -14.18 -15.26 15.13
CA SER A 191 -14.01 -16.66 15.51
C SER A 191 -13.38 -17.49 14.41
N ASP A 192 -13.87 -17.33 13.18
CA ASP A 192 -13.60 -18.25 12.07
C ASP A 192 -12.69 -17.64 11.00
N GLY A 193 -12.54 -16.31 11.00
CA GLY A 193 -11.72 -15.57 10.02
C GLY A 193 -12.47 -15.23 8.73
N TYR A 194 -12.00 -14.17 8.05
CA TYR A 194 -12.68 -13.58 6.89
C TYR A 194 -12.91 -14.56 5.75
N GLU A 195 -11.89 -15.31 5.34
CA GLU A 195 -12.00 -16.22 4.19
C GLU A 195 -12.89 -17.42 4.50
N SER A 196 -12.84 -17.96 5.72
CA SER A 196 -13.71 -19.06 6.16
C SER A 196 -15.18 -18.64 6.16
N VAL A 197 -15.48 -17.50 6.80
CA VAL A 197 -16.85 -16.94 6.81
C VAL A 197 -17.31 -16.62 5.40
N LYS A 198 -16.46 -16.07 4.53
CA LYS A 198 -16.84 -15.79 3.15
C LYS A 198 -17.20 -17.06 2.37
N GLN A 199 -16.50 -18.16 2.62
CA GLN A 199 -16.75 -19.45 1.97
C GLN A 199 -17.99 -20.17 2.52
N SER A 200 -18.39 -19.92 3.77
CA SER A 200 -19.58 -20.54 4.37
C SER A 200 -20.91 -19.98 3.84
N TYR A 201 -20.89 -18.80 3.21
CA TYR A 201 -22.08 -18.19 2.63
C TYR A 201 -22.44 -18.83 1.28
N SER A 202 -23.62 -19.44 1.20
CA SER A 202 -24.19 -19.95 -0.06
C SER A 202 -24.44 -18.84 -1.10
N ALA A 203 -24.84 -17.65 -0.64
CA ALA A 203 -25.07 -16.48 -1.47
C ALA A 203 -24.02 -15.41 -1.20
N THR A 204 -23.10 -15.21 -2.16
CA THR A 204 -22.03 -14.21 -2.09
C THR A 204 -22.57 -12.78 -1.86
N ARG A 205 -23.75 -12.46 -2.38
CA ARG A 205 -24.39 -11.14 -2.19
C ARG A 205 -24.69 -10.86 -0.71
N SER A 206 -25.16 -11.86 0.03
CA SER A 206 -25.50 -11.72 1.45
C SER A 206 -24.26 -11.40 2.29
N PHE A 207 -23.13 -12.04 1.99
CA PHE A 207 -21.85 -11.73 2.63
C PHE A 207 -21.45 -10.27 2.42
N TYR A 208 -21.47 -9.80 1.17
CA TYR A 208 -21.09 -8.42 0.87
C TYR A 208 -22.06 -7.37 1.42
N ASN A 209 -23.36 -7.70 1.55
CA ASN A 209 -24.32 -6.81 2.22
C ASN A 209 -23.93 -6.59 3.69
N HIS A 210 -23.64 -7.65 4.44
CA HIS A 210 -23.22 -7.51 5.84
C HIS A 210 -21.85 -6.88 5.99
N LEU A 211 -20.92 -7.16 5.06
CA LEU A 211 -19.65 -6.46 5.01
C LEU A 211 -19.86 -4.95 4.84
N ASN A 212 -20.72 -4.53 3.92
CA ASN A 212 -21.02 -3.12 3.68
C ASN A 212 -21.70 -2.45 4.89
N GLU A 213 -22.49 -3.19 5.67
CA GLU A 213 -23.03 -2.69 6.95
C GLU A 213 -21.90 -2.42 7.96
N LEU A 214 -20.92 -3.32 8.08
CA LEU A 214 -19.75 -3.03 8.93
C LEU A 214 -18.92 -1.84 8.40
N LEU A 215 -18.72 -1.73 7.08
CA LEU A 215 -18.00 -0.59 6.50
C LEU A 215 -18.72 0.74 6.78
N ALA A 216 -20.05 0.78 6.64
CA ALA A 216 -20.85 1.96 6.94
C ALA A 216 -20.85 2.31 8.44
N ALA A 217 -20.66 1.32 9.32
CA ALA A 217 -20.44 1.52 10.75
C ALA A 217 -19.02 2.02 11.11
N GLY A 218 -18.17 2.27 10.11
CA GLY A 218 -16.84 2.86 10.27
C GLY A 218 -15.71 1.85 10.49
N PHE A 219 -15.94 0.56 10.24
CA PHE A 219 -14.85 -0.42 10.18
C PHE A 219 -14.13 -0.33 8.84
N SER A 220 -12.79 -0.43 8.85
CA SER A 220 -12.06 -0.48 7.58
C SER A 220 -12.13 -1.87 6.96
N LYS A 221 -12.11 -1.93 5.63
CA LYS A 221 -12.15 -3.20 4.89
C LYS A 221 -10.91 -4.05 5.17
N THR A 222 -9.75 -3.41 5.25
CA THR A 222 -8.50 -4.10 5.59
C THR A 222 -8.54 -4.72 6.98
N GLN A 223 -9.11 -4.04 7.98
CA GLN A 223 -9.24 -4.61 9.33
C GLN A 223 -10.05 -5.90 9.30
N ILE A 224 -11.20 -5.88 8.64
CA ILE A 224 -12.09 -7.04 8.52
C ILE A 224 -11.41 -8.18 7.74
N GLN A 225 -10.72 -7.86 6.64
CA GLN A 225 -10.02 -8.86 5.80
C GLN A 225 -8.82 -9.53 6.49
N ASN A 226 -8.27 -8.94 7.55
CA ASN A 226 -7.15 -9.48 8.29
C ASN A 226 -7.53 -10.35 9.48
N LEU A 227 -8.82 -10.52 9.77
CA LEU A 227 -9.29 -11.47 10.77
C LEU A 227 -9.03 -12.90 10.26
N GLN A 228 -8.18 -13.64 10.97
CA GLN A 228 -7.78 -15.01 10.66
C GLN A 228 -8.46 -16.04 11.57
N GLY A 229 -9.17 -15.60 12.62
CA GLY A 229 -9.94 -16.45 13.52
C GLY A 229 -9.25 -16.64 14.88
N GLN A 230 -9.80 -17.55 15.71
CA GLN A 230 -9.28 -17.90 17.04
C GLN A 230 -9.43 -16.84 18.14
N GLY A 231 -10.13 -15.72 17.90
CA GLY A 231 -10.44 -14.74 18.95
C GLY A 231 -9.25 -14.04 19.60
N LYS A 232 -8.03 -14.24 19.07
CA LYS A 232 -6.76 -13.66 19.57
C LYS A 232 -6.09 -12.75 18.56
N ASP A 233 -6.78 -12.41 17.47
CA ASP A 233 -6.25 -11.53 16.44
C ASP A 233 -6.08 -10.11 17.00
N ASN A 234 -4.90 -9.82 17.54
CA ASN A 234 -4.42 -8.46 17.78
C ASN A 234 -4.21 -7.80 16.42
N VAL A 235 -5.30 -7.35 15.78
CA VAL A 235 -5.25 -6.65 14.50
C VAL A 235 -4.54 -5.32 14.73
N ILE A 236 -3.25 -5.27 14.39
CA ILE A 236 -2.43 -4.07 14.45
C ILE A 236 -3.02 -3.03 13.47
N PRO A 237 -3.27 -1.78 13.87
CA PRO A 237 -3.73 -0.73 12.97
C PRO A 237 -2.67 -0.45 11.88
N LEU A 238 -2.94 -0.88 10.64
CA LEU A 238 -1.97 -0.81 9.53
C LEU A 238 -1.64 0.65 9.14
N LEU A 239 -2.61 1.57 9.24
CA LEU A 239 -2.48 2.98 8.84
C LEU A 239 -1.60 3.78 9.78
N GLN A 240 -1.52 3.40 11.06
CA GLN A 240 -0.66 4.10 12.00
C GLN A 240 0.83 3.80 11.74
N VAL A 241 1.13 2.79 10.90
CA VAL A 241 2.49 2.34 10.57
C VAL A 241 3.01 2.93 9.25
N ILE A 242 2.14 3.36 8.33
CA ILE A 242 2.53 3.76 6.97
C ILE A 242 2.14 5.21 6.70
N ASN A 243 3.12 6.11 6.78
CA ASN A 243 3.02 7.48 6.29
C ASN A 243 3.58 7.55 4.87
N VAL A 244 2.81 8.05 3.90
CA VAL A 244 3.27 8.27 2.52
C VAL A 244 3.55 9.75 2.34
N ASP A 245 4.82 10.12 2.42
CA ASP A 245 5.29 11.50 2.27
C ASP A 245 6.12 11.61 0.98
N PHE A 246 5.55 12.22 -0.06
CA PHE A 246 6.25 12.42 -1.34
C PHE A 246 7.35 13.48 -1.26
N ASP A 247 7.22 14.42 -0.34
CA ASP A 247 8.12 15.58 -0.26
C ASP A 247 9.42 15.19 0.47
N ASN A 248 9.34 14.26 1.42
CA ASN A 248 10.48 13.79 2.23
C ASN A 248 10.87 12.32 1.95
N GLN A 249 11.21 12.01 0.71
CA GLN A 249 11.59 10.65 0.28
C GLN A 249 13.02 10.22 0.69
N ARG A 250 13.77 11.08 1.38
CA ARG A 250 15.19 10.88 1.71
C ARG A 250 15.48 11.41 3.12
N PRO A 251 16.52 10.90 3.80
CA PRO A 251 16.94 11.48 5.07
C PRO A 251 17.41 12.92 4.89
N ASP A 252 17.11 13.80 5.84
CA ASP A 252 17.48 15.23 5.78
C ASP A 252 18.99 15.46 5.62
N TRP A 253 19.80 14.56 6.17
CA TRP A 253 21.26 14.60 6.08
C TRP A 253 21.82 14.04 4.76
N TYR A 254 20.99 13.41 3.93
CA TYR A 254 21.43 12.82 2.67
C TYR A 254 21.65 13.90 1.61
N VAL A 255 22.88 13.99 1.14
CA VAL A 255 23.25 14.88 0.02
C VAL A 255 23.34 14.04 -1.25
N GLU A 256 22.64 14.47 -2.30
CA GLU A 256 22.75 13.82 -3.60
C GLU A 256 24.20 13.82 -4.11
N PRO A 257 24.69 12.69 -4.63
CA PRO A 257 26.03 12.65 -5.19
C PRO A 257 26.11 13.59 -6.39
N GLN A 258 27.14 14.42 -6.40
CA GLN A 258 27.42 15.32 -7.52
C GLN A 258 27.67 14.55 -8.81
N VAL A 259 27.24 15.15 -9.93
CA VAL A 259 27.39 14.61 -11.28
C VAL A 259 28.86 14.29 -11.56
N GLY A 260 29.11 13.03 -11.97
CA GLY A 260 30.46 12.53 -12.25
C GLY A 260 31.09 13.17 -13.49
N GLU A 261 32.41 13.03 -13.63
CA GLU A 261 33.18 13.61 -14.73
C GLU A 261 32.71 13.10 -16.11
N LEU A 262 32.31 11.82 -16.19
CA LEU A 262 31.74 11.21 -17.40
C LEU A 262 30.44 11.89 -17.83
N SER A 263 29.50 12.10 -16.92
CA SER A 263 28.23 12.77 -17.22
C SER A 263 28.45 14.20 -17.70
N ARG A 264 29.42 14.91 -17.10
CA ARG A 264 29.83 16.25 -17.57
C ARG A 264 30.41 16.23 -18.99
N LYS A 265 31.20 15.21 -19.36
CA LYS A 265 31.72 15.04 -20.73
C LYS A 265 30.61 14.85 -21.78
N TYR A 266 29.46 14.33 -21.39
CA TYR A 266 28.28 14.20 -22.26
C TYR A 266 27.32 15.40 -22.16
N GLY A 267 27.73 16.51 -21.55
CA GLY A 267 26.90 17.72 -21.43
C GLY A 267 25.79 17.64 -20.38
N PHE A 268 25.77 16.59 -19.55
CA PHE A 268 24.87 16.52 -18.41
C PHE A 268 25.48 17.27 -17.23
N ASP A 269 24.91 18.41 -16.89
CA ASP A 269 25.19 19.14 -15.66
C ASP A 269 23.95 19.17 -14.75
N THR A 270 24.09 19.72 -13.55
CA THR A 270 22.98 19.85 -12.59
C THR A 270 21.83 20.73 -13.09
N ALA A 271 22.02 21.50 -14.17
CA ALA A 271 21.01 22.38 -14.77
C ALA A 271 20.23 21.70 -15.91
N ASN A 272 20.84 20.74 -16.61
CA ASN A 272 20.28 20.06 -17.79
C ASN A 272 19.81 18.62 -17.52
N VAL A 273 20.03 18.09 -16.31
CA VAL A 273 19.41 16.83 -15.88
C VAL A 273 17.96 17.11 -15.48
N ILE A 274 17.01 16.55 -16.24
CA ILE A 274 15.59 16.57 -15.90
C ILE A 274 15.44 15.91 -14.52
N ARG A 275 15.20 16.72 -13.50
CA ARG A 275 14.81 16.22 -12.19
C ARG A 275 13.36 15.78 -12.29
N LEU A 276 13.13 14.47 -12.28
CA LEU A 276 11.80 13.95 -11.97
C LEU A 276 11.57 14.21 -10.48
N ILE A 277 10.99 15.38 -10.17
CA ILE A 277 10.50 15.70 -8.84
C ILE A 277 9.16 14.96 -8.73
N ALA A 278 9.07 14.00 -7.81
CA ALA A 278 7.84 13.25 -7.55
C ALA A 278 7.05 13.93 -6.44
#